data_AF-A0A3M1FZ79-F1
#
_entry.id   AF-A0A3M1FZ79-F1
#
_cell.length_a   1.000
_cell.length_b   1.000
_cell.length_c   1.000
_cell.angle_alpha   90.00
_cell.angle_beta   90.00
_cell.angle_gamma   90.00
#
_symmetry.space_group_name_H-M   'P 1'
#
loop_
_entity.id
_entity.type
_entity.pdbx_description
1 polymer ?
#
loop_
_entity_poly.entity_id
_entity_poly.type
_entity_poly.pdbx_seq_one_letter_code
_entity_poly.pdbx_strand_id
1 'polypeptide(L)'
;MSKDERKCGYSSSQSFFLFSFSPASPEGGIMADDAQTNSAPDQSLHPLYGVKGWLQFFVVVNRFVRPFTTLISVLLASADASEIARQGHILFSTFLYSSLLVDEFLALQWFLIAGKLARIEAGAVQTTRRWLAITLGVHLFYSTLMPYIALLDWGTLPIDLTLEKNIFFGLAAIVQFVVWYSYFNFSRRVRATYPDWNA
;
A
#
# COMPACT_ATOMS: atom_id res chain seq x y z
N MET A 1 0.37 -51.21 -35.79
CA MET A 1 1.09 -49.96 -36.10
C MET A 1 0.33 -48.84 -35.42
N SER A 2 0.67 -48.50 -34.17
CA SER A 2 1.83 -47.68 -33.77
C SER A 2 1.79 -46.28 -34.37
N LYS A 3 1.50 -45.31 -33.50
CA LYS A 3 2.06 -43.95 -33.51
C LYS A 3 2.06 -43.45 -32.07
N ASP A 4 3.19 -43.67 -31.40
CA ASP A 4 3.58 -42.84 -30.26
C ASP A 4 3.64 -41.37 -30.69
N GLU A 5 3.36 -40.42 -29.78
CA GLU A 5 4.23 -39.26 -29.64
C GLU A 5 4.07 -38.48 -28.30
N ARG A 6 5.13 -38.59 -27.49
CA ARG A 6 5.74 -37.51 -26.68
C ARG A 6 4.84 -36.66 -25.77
N LYS A 7 4.70 -37.12 -24.52
CA LYS A 7 4.50 -36.22 -23.36
C LYS A 7 5.82 -35.52 -23.01
N CYS A 8 5.96 -34.24 -23.29
CA CYS A 8 7.01 -33.41 -22.69
C CYS A 8 6.59 -33.00 -21.27
N GLY A 9 7.38 -33.39 -20.28
CA GLY A 9 7.18 -32.93 -18.90
C GLY A 9 7.72 -31.51 -18.69
N TYR A 10 7.15 -30.79 -17.74
CA TYR A 10 7.81 -29.66 -17.11
C TYR A 10 8.02 -29.96 -15.63
N SER A 11 9.29 -30.11 -15.26
CA SER A 11 9.72 -30.17 -13.86
C SER A 11 9.87 -28.74 -13.36
N SER A 12 9.22 -28.42 -12.24
CA SER A 12 9.44 -27.16 -11.51
C SER A 12 9.57 -27.47 -10.02
N SER A 13 10.69 -28.07 -9.65
CA SER A 13 11.12 -28.19 -8.26
C SER A 13 11.69 -26.87 -7.74
N GLN A 14 11.53 -26.61 -6.43
CA GLN A 14 12.23 -25.57 -5.64
C GLN A 14 11.81 -24.11 -5.99
N SER A 15 11.77 -23.11 -5.11
CA SER A 15 11.91 -22.95 -3.64
C SER A 15 11.40 -21.52 -3.29
N PHE A 16 11.26 -21.00 -2.06
CA PHE A 16 11.69 -21.40 -0.71
C PHE A 16 10.77 -20.73 0.35
N PHE A 17 10.10 -21.46 1.26
CA PHE A 17 9.49 -20.89 2.49
C PHE A 17 9.29 -21.97 3.57
N LEU A 18 10.33 -22.20 4.38
CA LEU A 18 10.18 -22.85 5.69
C LEU A 18 10.74 -21.92 6.76
N PHE A 19 9.92 -21.72 7.80
CA PHE A 19 10.23 -20.85 8.93
C PHE A 19 11.46 -21.37 9.68
N SER A 20 12.42 -20.49 9.93
CA SER A 20 13.56 -20.77 10.79
C SER A 20 13.10 -20.91 12.25
N PHE A 21 13.01 -22.14 12.76
CA PHE A 21 12.97 -22.38 14.20
C PHE A 21 14.38 -22.22 14.77
N SER A 22 14.57 -21.26 15.67
CA SER A 22 15.80 -21.15 16.46
C SER A 22 15.75 -22.15 17.61
N PRO A 23 16.66 -23.13 17.70
CA PRO A 23 16.78 -23.97 18.89
C PRO A 23 17.31 -23.14 20.07
N ALA A 24 16.92 -23.52 21.29
CA ALA A 24 17.36 -22.88 22.51
C ALA A 24 18.84 -23.16 22.82
N SER A 25 19.53 -22.16 23.37
CA SER A 25 20.91 -22.30 23.87
C SER A 25 20.89 -22.82 25.31
N PRO A 26 21.59 -23.92 25.65
CA PRO A 26 21.77 -24.35 27.03
C PRO A 26 22.88 -23.56 27.74
N GLU A 27 22.78 -23.59 29.06
CA GLU A 27 23.53 -22.83 30.07
C GLU A 27 25.06 -23.11 30.11
N GLY A 28 25.83 -22.15 30.62
CA GLY A 28 27.19 -22.41 31.11
C GLY A 28 28.08 -21.16 31.25
N GLY A 29 28.33 -20.71 32.49
CA GLY A 29 29.38 -19.71 32.77
C GLY A 29 29.13 -18.82 33.98
N ILE A 30 29.67 -19.19 35.15
CA ILE A 30 29.70 -18.37 36.37
C ILE A 30 31.07 -17.67 36.48
N MET A 31 31.11 -16.33 36.46
CA MET A 31 32.03 -15.43 37.20
C MET A 31 31.36 -14.03 37.16
N ALA A 32 30.98 -13.40 38.28
CA ALA A 32 31.77 -12.87 39.40
C ALA A 32 32.48 -11.54 39.05
N ASP A 33 32.13 -10.50 39.82
CA ASP A 33 32.66 -9.12 39.88
C ASP A 33 32.98 -8.38 38.58
N ASP A 34 32.19 -7.33 38.30
CA ASP A 34 32.68 -6.00 38.66
C ASP A 34 31.54 -4.97 38.77
N ALA A 35 31.56 -4.17 39.83
CA ALA A 35 30.56 -3.14 40.10
C ALA A 35 30.83 -1.88 39.28
N GLN A 36 30.51 -1.92 37.98
CA GLN A 36 30.48 -0.73 37.14
C GLN A 36 29.04 -0.24 36.93
N THR A 37 28.64 0.73 37.76
CA THR A 37 27.46 1.58 37.57
C THR A 37 27.64 2.50 36.35
N ASN A 38 27.75 1.88 35.18
CA ASN A 38 27.47 2.52 33.91
C ASN A 38 25.96 2.80 33.88
N SER A 39 25.56 3.90 34.50
CA SER A 39 24.25 4.49 34.27
C SER A 39 24.15 4.77 32.77
N ALA A 40 23.46 3.87 32.06
CA ALA A 40 23.13 4.05 30.66
C ALA A 40 22.53 5.46 30.50
N PRO A 41 22.91 6.21 29.45
CA PRO A 41 22.34 7.54 29.23
C PRO A 41 20.83 7.38 29.20
N ASP A 42 20.18 8.04 30.15
CA ASP A 42 18.77 7.82 30.44
C ASP A 42 17.94 8.18 29.20
N GLN A 43 17.49 7.14 28.49
CA GLN A 43 16.56 7.28 27.36
C GLN A 43 15.12 7.51 27.85
N SER A 44 14.94 7.95 29.10
CA SER A 44 13.65 8.46 29.56
C SER A 44 13.23 9.64 28.68
N LEU A 45 12.18 9.36 27.90
CA LEU A 45 11.23 10.32 27.37
C LEU A 45 11.85 11.65 26.90
N HIS A 46 12.14 11.76 25.60
CA HIS A 46 11.83 13.03 24.94
C HIS A 46 10.31 13.16 24.86
N PRO A 47 9.64 13.94 25.74
CA PRO A 47 8.20 13.92 25.79
C PRO A 47 7.70 14.78 24.63
N LEU A 48 6.80 14.22 23.83
CA LEU A 48 5.90 15.01 22.96
C LEU A 48 6.57 15.76 21.79
N TYR A 49 7.55 15.15 21.09
CA TYR A 49 7.79 15.52 19.67
C TYR A 49 6.68 14.95 18.76
N GLY A 50 5.44 15.30 19.08
CA GLY A 50 4.26 14.82 18.38
C GLY A 50 4.27 15.21 16.91
N VAL A 51 3.63 14.38 16.09
CA VAL A 51 3.43 14.60 14.66
C VAL A 51 2.76 15.96 14.43
N LYS A 52 3.50 16.93 13.87
CA LYS A 52 3.09 18.34 13.69
C LYS A 52 3.23 18.81 12.25
N GLY A 53 2.36 19.73 11.83
CA GLY A 53 2.39 20.37 10.52
C GLY A 53 1.99 19.42 9.38
N TRP A 54 2.70 19.48 8.24
CA TRP A 54 2.37 18.68 7.04
C TRP A 54 2.25 17.16 7.28
N LEU A 55 3.02 16.59 8.20
CA LEU A 55 2.88 15.16 8.56
C LEU A 55 1.58 14.89 9.34
N GLN A 56 1.13 15.83 10.17
CA GLN A 56 -0.15 15.75 10.88
C GLN A 56 -1.31 15.85 9.90
N PHE A 57 -1.22 16.74 8.93
CA PHE A 57 -2.18 16.83 7.83
C PHE A 57 -2.26 15.50 7.05
N PHE A 58 -1.12 14.90 6.69
CA PHE A 58 -1.09 13.58 6.05
C PHE A 58 -1.80 12.50 6.87
N VAL A 59 -1.51 12.42 8.17
CA VAL A 59 -2.13 11.46 9.09
C VAL A 59 -3.64 11.68 9.18
N VAL A 60 -4.10 12.92 9.37
CA VAL A 60 -5.53 13.26 9.47
C VAL A 60 -6.28 12.96 8.17
N VAL A 61 -5.72 13.33 7.02
CA VAL A 61 -6.33 13.07 5.69
C VAL A 61 -6.45 11.57 5.43
N ASN A 62 -5.38 10.79 5.65
CA ASN A 62 -5.44 9.33 5.43
C ASN A 62 -6.33 8.60 6.45
N ARG A 63 -6.48 9.14 7.67
CA ARG A 63 -7.26 8.50 8.74
C ARG A 63 -8.76 8.81 8.71
N PHE A 64 -9.15 10.00 8.24
CA PHE A 64 -10.55 10.44 8.28
C PHE A 64 -11.12 10.76 6.90
N VAL A 65 -10.44 11.59 6.11
CA VAL A 65 -10.93 12.02 4.79
C VAL A 65 -10.99 10.83 3.84
N ARG A 66 -9.92 10.02 3.79
CA ARG A 66 -9.82 8.89 2.86
C ARG A 66 -10.91 7.82 3.01
N PRO A 67 -11.14 7.22 4.19
CA PRO A 67 -12.22 6.25 4.35
C PRO A 67 -13.61 6.84 4.04
N PHE A 68 -13.83 8.13 4.34
CA PHE A 68 -15.07 8.82 3.98
C PHE A 68 -15.22 8.99 2.46
N THR A 69 -14.16 9.41 1.75
CA THR A 69 -14.19 9.49 0.28
C THR A 69 -14.34 8.13 -0.37
N THR A 70 -13.67 7.08 0.12
CA THR A 70 -13.83 5.71 -0.39
C THR A 70 -15.26 5.22 -0.21
N LEU A 71 -15.90 5.46 0.95
CA LEU A 71 -17.30 5.09 1.18
C LEU A 71 -18.25 5.77 0.18
N ILE A 72 -18.05 7.07 -0.10
CA ILE A 72 -18.85 7.78 -1.11
C ILE A 72 -18.60 7.21 -2.51
N SER A 73 -17.34 6.97 -2.90
CA SER A 73 -16.99 6.39 -4.19
C SER A 73 -17.60 5.00 -4.38
N VAL A 74 -17.57 4.14 -3.35
CA VAL A 74 -18.19 2.80 -3.36
C VAL A 74 -19.70 2.90 -3.53
N LEU A 75 -20.37 3.80 -2.80
CA LEU A 75 -21.82 4.01 -2.95
C LEU A 75 -22.19 4.44 -4.37
N LEU A 76 -21.51 5.43 -4.94
CA LEU A 76 -21.76 5.90 -6.31
C LEU A 76 -21.48 4.80 -7.35
N ALA A 77 -20.28 4.22 -7.31
CA ALA A 77 -19.87 3.20 -8.28
C ALA A 77 -20.67 1.88 -8.15
N SER A 78 -21.26 1.59 -6.98
CA SER A 78 -22.15 0.42 -6.82
C SER A 78 -23.44 0.56 -7.63
N ALA A 79 -23.98 1.77 -7.77
CA ALA A 79 -25.14 2.04 -8.61
C ALA A 79 -24.77 1.83 -10.08
N ASP A 80 -23.69 2.49 -10.54
CA ASP A 80 -23.20 2.39 -11.92
C ASP A 80 -22.88 0.94 -12.31
N ALA A 81 -22.13 0.20 -11.48
CA ALA A 81 -21.75 -1.19 -11.74
C ALA A 81 -22.95 -2.14 -11.81
N SER A 82 -24.02 -1.85 -11.07
CA SER A 82 -25.27 -2.64 -11.10
C SER A 82 -26.09 -2.40 -12.37
N GLU A 83 -26.05 -1.18 -12.91
CA GLU A 83 -26.75 -0.83 -14.15
C GLU A 83 -25.99 -1.33 -15.37
N ILE A 84 -24.66 -1.20 -15.38
CA ILE A 84 -23.75 -1.80 -16.36
C ILE A 84 -23.95 -3.33 -16.43
N ALA A 85 -24.10 -4.00 -15.29
CA ALA A 85 -24.36 -5.44 -15.26
C ALA A 85 -25.68 -5.82 -15.96
N ARG A 86 -26.74 -5.02 -15.77
CA ARG A 86 -28.05 -5.23 -16.42
C ARG A 86 -28.00 -5.03 -17.93
N GLN A 87 -27.11 -4.18 -18.41
CA GLN A 87 -26.87 -3.93 -19.83
C GLN A 87 -26.07 -5.05 -20.50
N GLY A 88 -25.65 -6.09 -19.77
CA GLY A 88 -24.95 -7.27 -20.28
C GLY A 88 -23.42 -7.17 -20.23
N HIS A 89 -22.88 -6.06 -19.73
CA HIS A 89 -21.44 -5.79 -19.67
C HIS A 89 -20.81 -6.35 -18.39
N ILE A 90 -20.83 -7.69 -18.32
CA ILE A 90 -20.44 -8.46 -17.12
C ILE A 90 -18.94 -8.33 -16.83
N LEU A 91 -18.08 -8.28 -17.86
CA LEU A 91 -16.64 -8.17 -17.67
C LEU A 91 -16.26 -6.80 -17.07
N PHE A 92 -16.84 -5.73 -17.61
CA PHE A 92 -16.60 -4.38 -17.12
C PHE A 92 -17.19 -4.15 -15.72
N SER A 93 -18.41 -4.65 -15.46
CA SER A 93 -19.00 -4.64 -14.10
C SER A 93 -18.14 -5.38 -13.08
N THR A 94 -17.66 -6.59 -13.42
CA THR A 94 -16.76 -7.38 -12.56
C THR A 94 -15.45 -6.65 -12.28
N PHE A 95 -14.89 -5.99 -13.30
CA PHE A 95 -13.69 -5.19 -13.18
C PHE A 95 -13.88 -4.00 -12.23
N LEU A 96 -14.99 -3.25 -12.35
CA LEU A 96 -15.36 -2.16 -11.44
C LEU A 96 -15.44 -2.66 -9.98
N TYR A 97 -16.20 -3.72 -9.72
CA TYR A 97 -16.28 -4.30 -8.37
C TYR A 97 -14.90 -4.72 -7.83
N SER A 98 -14.03 -5.28 -8.68
CA SER A 98 -12.66 -5.63 -8.27
C SER A 98 -11.81 -4.41 -7.89
N SER A 99 -11.95 -3.29 -8.62
CA SER A 99 -11.24 -2.04 -8.30
C SER A 99 -11.73 -1.42 -6.98
N LEU A 100 -13.03 -1.46 -6.70
CA LEU A 100 -13.60 -0.97 -5.44
C LEU A 100 -13.06 -1.75 -4.22
N LEU A 101 -12.98 -3.08 -4.31
CA LEU A 101 -12.42 -3.92 -3.24
C LEU A 101 -10.93 -3.63 -2.99
N VAL A 102 -10.17 -3.31 -4.04
CA VAL A 102 -8.75 -2.93 -3.89
C VAL A 102 -8.60 -1.52 -3.32
N ASP A 103 -9.46 -0.57 -3.69
CA ASP A 103 -9.48 0.78 -3.10
C ASP A 103 -9.88 0.76 -1.62
N GLU A 104 -10.84 -0.07 -1.22
CA GLU A 104 -11.17 -0.32 0.19
C GLU A 104 -9.98 -0.91 0.95
N PHE A 105 -9.33 -1.93 0.39
CA PHE A 105 -8.12 -2.51 0.99
C PHE A 105 -6.99 -1.47 1.14
N LEU A 106 -6.74 -0.66 0.11
CA LEU A 106 -5.78 0.43 0.16
C LEU A 106 -6.16 1.46 1.23
N ALA A 107 -7.43 1.86 1.34
CA ALA A 107 -7.90 2.81 2.35
C ALA A 107 -7.69 2.27 3.78
N LEU A 108 -7.98 0.99 4.02
CA LEU A 108 -7.72 0.32 5.30
C LEU A 108 -6.22 0.30 5.65
N GLN A 109 -5.36 -0.04 4.70
CA GLN A 109 -3.90 0.01 4.91
C GLN A 109 -3.42 1.43 5.17
N TRP A 110 -3.96 2.43 4.47
CA TRP A 110 -3.65 3.84 4.71
C TRP A 110 -4.09 4.34 6.09
N PHE A 111 -5.22 3.86 6.60
CA PHE A 111 -5.66 4.11 7.98
C PHE A 111 -4.69 3.50 9.00
N LEU A 112 -4.24 2.25 8.79
CA LEU A 112 -3.27 1.59 9.67
C LEU A 112 -1.92 2.31 9.66
N ILE A 113 -1.40 2.68 8.48
CA ILE A 113 -0.14 3.43 8.32
C ILE A 113 -0.23 4.81 8.96
N ALA A 114 -1.36 5.52 8.82
CA ALA A 114 -1.60 6.78 9.52
C ALA A 114 -1.59 6.60 11.05
N GLY A 115 -2.09 5.46 11.56
CA GLY A 115 -1.97 5.06 12.96
C GLY A 115 -0.51 4.86 13.40
N LYS A 116 0.29 4.13 12.61
CA LYS A 116 1.73 3.92 12.89
C LYS A 116 2.53 5.22 12.91
N LEU A 117 2.28 6.10 11.93
CA LEU A 117 2.87 7.44 11.90
C LEU A 117 2.43 8.27 13.12
N ALA A 118 1.14 8.26 13.48
CA ALA A 118 0.66 9.00 14.66
C ALA A 118 1.32 8.54 15.97
N ARG A 119 1.65 7.26 16.10
CA ARG A 119 2.34 6.66 17.26
C ARG A 119 3.86 6.75 17.19
N ILE A 120 4.43 7.27 16.10
CA ILE A 120 5.88 7.35 15.86
C ILE A 120 6.54 5.96 15.98
N GLU A 121 5.91 4.94 15.37
CA GLU A 121 6.45 3.58 15.34
C GLU A 121 7.69 3.48 14.44
N ALA A 122 8.65 2.64 14.85
CA ALA A 122 9.80 2.27 14.02
C ALA A 122 9.33 1.64 12.69
N GLY A 123 10.03 1.98 11.61
CA GLY A 123 9.71 1.58 10.25
C GLY A 123 8.49 2.28 9.63
N ALA A 124 7.80 3.19 10.34
CA ALA A 124 6.58 3.83 9.82
C ALA A 124 6.83 4.64 8.54
N VAL A 125 7.95 5.37 8.46
CA VAL A 125 8.35 6.12 7.24
C VAL A 125 8.73 5.18 6.09
N GLN A 126 9.46 4.09 6.38
CA GLN A 126 9.82 3.10 5.36
C GLN A 126 8.57 2.39 4.79
N THR A 127 7.66 1.99 5.68
CA THR A 127 6.33 1.43 5.33
C THR A 127 5.54 2.41 4.47
N THR A 128 5.47 3.68 4.87
CA THR A 128 4.76 4.74 4.14
C THR A 128 5.32 4.93 2.72
N ARG A 129 6.65 4.97 2.55
CA ARG A 129 7.29 5.08 1.22
C ARG A 129 6.98 3.89 0.31
N ARG A 130 7.04 2.66 0.85
CA ARG A 130 6.66 1.44 0.12
C ARG A 130 5.19 1.49 -0.30
N TRP A 131 4.31 1.92 0.60
CA TRP A 131 2.86 1.96 0.32
C TRP A 131 2.44 3.10 -0.61
N LEU A 132 3.16 4.24 -0.62
CA LEU A 132 3.03 5.27 -1.66
C LEU A 132 3.32 4.68 -3.05
N ALA A 133 4.42 3.92 -3.20
CA ALA A 133 4.81 3.33 -4.48
C ALA A 133 3.80 2.25 -4.95
N ILE A 134 3.32 1.42 -4.02
CA ILE A 134 2.29 0.41 -4.32
C ILE A 134 0.95 1.07 -4.70
N THR A 135 0.51 2.09 -3.96
CA THR A 135 -0.70 2.86 -4.30
C THR A 135 -0.61 3.49 -5.69
N LEU A 136 0.56 4.07 -6.04
CA LEU A 136 0.79 4.61 -7.39
C LEU A 136 0.70 3.50 -8.44
N GLY A 137 1.39 2.38 -8.24
CA GLY A 137 1.38 1.25 -9.18
C GLY A 137 -0.02 0.69 -9.42
N VAL A 138 -0.83 0.58 -8.36
CA VAL A 138 -2.23 0.14 -8.45
C VAL A 138 -3.09 1.16 -9.21
N HIS A 139 -3.00 2.46 -8.90
CA HIS A 139 -3.77 3.47 -9.63
C HIS A 139 -3.38 3.52 -11.12
N LEU A 140 -2.09 3.42 -11.46
CA LEU A 140 -1.61 3.40 -12.84
C LEU A 140 -2.06 2.14 -13.58
N PHE A 141 -2.07 0.99 -12.91
CA PHE A 141 -2.60 -0.26 -13.45
C PHE A 141 -4.08 -0.11 -13.80
N TYR A 142 -4.91 0.36 -12.85
CA TYR A 142 -6.35 0.55 -13.10
C TYR A 142 -6.63 1.61 -14.17
N SER A 143 -6.00 2.79 -14.13
CA SER A 143 -6.22 3.84 -15.13
C SER A 143 -5.83 3.43 -16.55
N THR A 144 -4.88 2.50 -16.70
CA THR A 144 -4.44 1.97 -18.00
C THR A 144 -5.31 0.79 -18.45
N LEU A 145 -5.69 -0.11 -17.54
CA LEU A 145 -6.41 -1.33 -17.87
C LEU A 145 -7.93 -1.11 -18.04
N MET A 146 -8.51 -0.18 -17.28
CA MET A 146 -9.94 0.16 -17.35
C MET A 146 -10.45 0.48 -18.77
N PRO A 147 -9.82 1.38 -19.56
CA PRO A 147 -10.26 1.64 -20.94
C PRO A 147 -10.07 0.44 -21.87
N TYR A 148 -9.11 -0.45 -21.60
CA TYR A 148 -8.90 -1.67 -22.39
C TYR A 148 -10.01 -2.71 -22.12
N ILE A 149 -10.40 -2.91 -20.86
CA ILE A 149 -11.54 -3.79 -20.52
C ILE A 149 -12.85 -3.22 -21.08
N ALA A 150 -13.07 -1.91 -20.99
CA ALA A 150 -14.24 -1.27 -21.59
C ALA A 150 -14.31 -1.47 -23.11
N LEU A 151 -13.17 -1.30 -23.81
CA LEU A 151 -13.09 -1.53 -25.26
C LEU A 151 -13.36 -2.99 -25.65
N LEU A 152 -12.90 -3.96 -24.84
CA LEU A 152 -13.15 -5.39 -25.07
C LEU A 152 -14.62 -5.79 -24.84
N ASP A 153 -15.28 -5.22 -23.83
CA ASP A 153 -16.63 -5.61 -23.41
C ASP A 153 -17.74 -4.84 -24.16
N TRP A 154 -17.49 -3.58 -24.54
CA TRP A 154 -18.48 -2.70 -25.18
C TRP A 154 -18.19 -2.48 -26.68
N GLY A 155 -17.03 -2.95 -27.18
CA GLY A 155 -16.56 -2.74 -28.56
C GLY A 155 -16.23 -1.28 -28.91
N THR A 156 -16.53 -0.34 -28.03
CA THR A 156 -16.37 1.11 -28.16
C THR A 156 -15.97 1.70 -26.81
N LEU A 157 -15.29 2.85 -26.81
CA LEU A 157 -14.99 3.58 -25.59
C LEU A 157 -16.16 4.50 -25.24
N PRO A 158 -16.92 4.24 -24.16
CA PRO A 158 -18.02 5.10 -23.75
C PRO A 158 -17.55 6.49 -23.32
N ILE A 159 -18.39 7.49 -23.59
CA ILE A 159 -18.07 8.92 -23.38
C ILE A 159 -17.76 9.21 -21.91
N ASP A 160 -18.44 8.56 -20.98
CA ASP A 160 -18.19 8.75 -19.54
C ASP A 160 -16.91 8.12 -19.02
N LEU A 161 -16.30 7.22 -19.80
CA LEU A 161 -15.02 6.59 -19.52
C LEU A 161 -13.90 7.14 -20.41
N THR A 162 -14.13 8.35 -20.94
CA THR A 162 -13.23 9.10 -21.80
C THR A 162 -11.79 9.04 -21.30
N LEU A 163 -10.87 8.89 -22.26
CA LEU A 163 -9.42 8.89 -22.06
C LEU A 163 -8.98 10.02 -21.11
N GLU A 164 -9.62 11.19 -21.22
CA GLU A 164 -9.43 12.37 -20.38
C GLU A 164 -9.61 12.11 -18.88
N LYS A 165 -10.72 11.51 -18.43
CA LYS A 165 -10.95 11.24 -16.98
C LYS A 165 -9.92 10.25 -16.43
N ASN A 166 -9.58 9.21 -17.20
CA ASN A 166 -8.60 8.20 -16.83
C ASN A 166 -7.16 8.77 -16.79
N ILE A 167 -6.78 9.59 -17.77
CA ILE A 167 -5.51 10.33 -17.77
C ILE A 167 -5.44 11.29 -16.57
N PHE A 168 -6.50 12.04 -16.30
CA PHE A 168 -6.54 12.97 -15.18
C PHE A 168 -6.37 12.25 -13.83
N PHE A 169 -7.02 11.10 -13.64
CA PHE A 169 -6.85 10.27 -12.44
C PHE A 169 -5.41 9.74 -12.30
N GLY A 170 -4.83 9.22 -13.38
CA GLY A 170 -3.44 8.76 -13.41
C GLY A 170 -2.44 9.88 -13.12
N LEU A 171 -2.61 11.06 -13.72
CA LEU A 171 -1.78 12.24 -13.45
C LEU A 171 -1.94 12.75 -12.01
N ALA A 172 -3.16 12.79 -11.47
CA ALA A 172 -3.40 13.15 -10.08
C ALA A 172 -2.70 12.18 -9.12
N ALA A 173 -2.73 10.88 -9.40
CA ALA A 173 -2.00 9.87 -8.63
C ALA A 173 -0.47 10.08 -8.69
N ILE A 174 0.08 10.40 -9.86
CA ILE A 174 1.51 10.73 -10.03
C ILE A 174 1.88 12.00 -9.23
N VAL A 175 1.11 13.08 -9.35
CA VAL A 175 1.35 14.34 -8.62
C VAL A 175 1.26 14.10 -7.11
N GLN A 176 0.24 13.39 -6.64
CA GLN A 176 0.09 13.02 -5.23
C GLN A 176 1.29 12.20 -4.75
N PHE A 177 1.73 11.20 -5.52
CA PHE A 177 2.92 10.43 -5.21
C PHE A 177 4.17 11.31 -5.12
N VAL A 178 4.46 12.13 -6.14
CA VAL A 178 5.65 12.99 -6.17
C VAL A 178 5.68 13.96 -4.99
N VAL A 179 4.56 14.59 -4.66
CA VAL A 179 4.45 15.52 -3.52
C VAL A 179 4.77 14.79 -2.20
N TRP A 180 4.09 13.67 -1.92
CA TRP A 180 4.27 12.97 -0.65
C TRP A 180 5.61 12.23 -0.56
N TYR A 181 6.05 11.58 -1.63
CA TYR A 181 7.33 10.88 -1.67
C TYR A 181 8.51 11.86 -1.53
N SER A 182 8.45 13.02 -2.17
CA SER A 182 9.43 14.10 -1.96
C SER A 182 9.38 14.64 -0.54
N TYR A 183 8.18 14.84 0.03
CA TYR A 183 8.04 15.27 1.42
C TYR A 183 8.69 14.27 2.40
N PHE A 184 8.39 12.98 2.30
CA PHE A 184 8.98 11.96 3.18
C PHE A 184 10.49 11.81 3.00
N ASN A 185 11.05 12.06 1.81
CA ASN A 185 12.49 11.97 1.58
C ASN A 185 13.28 13.23 1.96
N PHE A 186 12.77 14.44 1.71
CA PHE A 186 13.52 15.68 1.89
C PHE A 186 13.13 16.50 3.13
N SER A 187 11.99 16.22 3.77
CA SER A 187 11.54 16.99 4.94
C SER A 187 12.45 16.78 6.15
N ARG A 188 13.17 17.84 6.54
CA ARG A 188 13.95 17.90 7.79
C ARG A 188 13.10 17.55 9.02
N ARG A 189 11.79 17.86 9.00
CA ARG A 189 10.87 17.54 10.11
C ARG A 189 10.62 16.04 10.23
N VAL A 190 10.45 15.33 9.12
CA VAL A 190 10.29 13.86 9.14
C VAL A 190 11.54 13.22 9.72
N ARG A 191 12.74 13.62 9.25
CA ARG A 191 14.01 13.11 9.77
C ARG A 191 14.26 13.42 11.26
N ALA A 192 13.69 14.52 11.78
CA ALA A 192 13.78 14.86 13.20
C ALA A 192 12.76 14.10 14.07
N THR A 193 11.65 13.61 13.48
CA THR A 193 10.62 12.84 14.20
C THR A 193 10.90 11.33 14.17
N TYR A 194 11.57 10.82 13.12
CA TYR A 194 11.91 9.41 12.95
C TYR A 194 13.43 9.26 12.79
N PRO A 195 14.16 8.82 13.83
CA PRO A 195 15.62 8.65 13.74
C PRO A 195 16.02 7.49 12.80
N ASP A 196 15.13 6.52 12.61
CA ASP A 196 15.27 5.33 11.78
C ASP A 196 14.88 5.55 10.30
N TRP A 197 14.69 6.80 9.87
CA TRP A 197 14.13 7.11 8.54
C TRP A 197 14.92 6.53 7.34
N ASN A 198 16.20 6.20 7.54
CA ASN A 198 17.14 5.74 6.52
C ASN A 198 17.64 4.30 6.73
N ALA A 199 17.03 3.55 7.65
CA ALA A 199 17.15 2.09 7.71
C ALA A 199 16.31 1.41 6.60
#